data_AF-A0A2W5YSX6-F1
#
_entry.id   AF-A0A2W5YSX6-F1
#
_cell.length_a   1.000
_cell.length_b   1.000
_cell.length_c   1.000
_cell.angle_alpha   90.00
_cell.angle_beta   90.00
_cell.angle_gamma   90.00
#
_symmetry.space_group_name_H-M   'P 1'
#
loop_
_entity.id
_entity.type
_entity.pdbx_description
1 polymer ?
#
loop_
_entity_poly.entity_id
_entity_poly.type
_entity_poly.pdbx_seq_one_letter_code
_entity_poly.pdbx_strand_id
1 'polypeptide(L)'
;MVVTQMLSKHRILTQVAGHAMDVLKILPPLIIGEKEIALFVNALDSVLTECRKFPGPMWELGNNFVRAALSSRRAAQRRAVSV
;
A
#
# COMPACT_ATOMS: atom_id res chain seq x y z
N MET A 1 -6.75 3.29 -0.58
CA MET A 1 -5.36 3.62 -0.19
C MET A 1 -4.86 2.82 1.01
N VAL A 2 -5.68 2.62 2.05
CA VAL A 2 -5.31 1.86 3.27
C VAL A 2 -4.73 0.49 2.92
N VAL A 3 -5.41 -0.32 2.09
CA VAL A 3 -4.92 -1.64 1.66
C VAL A 3 -3.51 -1.60 1.08
N THR A 4 -3.24 -0.64 0.18
CA THR A 4 -1.92 -0.48 -0.45
C THR A 4 -0.85 -0.16 0.59
N GLN A 5 -1.15 0.71 1.57
CA GLN A 5 -0.20 1.10 2.62
C GLN A 5 0.06 -0.03 3.63
N MET A 6 -0.97 -0.80 3.98
CA MET A 6 -0.81 -2.01 4.80
C MET A 6 0.20 -2.97 4.16
N LEU A 7 0.13 -3.16 2.84
CA LEU A 7 1.07 -4.01 2.12
C LEU A 7 2.47 -3.38 1.95
N SER A 8 2.53 -2.13 1.47
CA SER A 8 3.80 -1.52 1.06
C SER A 8 4.67 -1.08 2.24
N LYS A 9 4.07 -0.53 3.31
CA LYS A 9 4.79 -0.04 4.50
C LYS A 9 4.90 -1.11 5.58
N HIS A 10 3.83 -1.86 5.82
CA HIS A 10 3.76 -2.79 6.95
C HIS A 10 3.87 -4.27 6.55
N ARG A 11 3.93 -4.59 5.25
CA ARG A 11 4.04 -5.97 4.74
C ARG A 11 2.86 -6.86 5.15
N ILE A 12 1.68 -6.27 5.36
CA ILE A 12 0.44 -6.96 5.74
C ILE A 12 -0.50 -6.99 4.54
N LEU A 13 -0.91 -8.19 4.13
CA LEU A 13 -1.92 -8.36 3.09
C LEU A 13 -3.31 -8.15 3.68
N THR A 14 -4.08 -7.27 3.06
CA THR A 14 -5.49 -7.00 3.42
C THR A 14 -6.34 -6.93 2.16
N GLN A 15 -7.67 -7.01 2.32
CA GLN A 15 -8.60 -7.00 1.19
C GLN A 15 -9.77 -6.05 1.45
N VAL A 16 -10.34 -5.51 0.36
CA VAL A 16 -11.64 -4.83 0.41
C VAL A 16 -12.74 -5.87 0.56
N ALA A 17 -13.80 -5.55 1.29
CA ALA A 17 -14.89 -6.49 1.52
C ALA A 17 -15.82 -6.69 0.32
N GLY A 18 -15.76 -5.81 -0.69
CA GLY A 18 -16.62 -5.87 -1.88
C GLY A 18 -16.55 -4.60 -2.74
N HIS A 19 -17.34 -4.58 -3.81
CA HIS A 19 -17.36 -3.48 -4.78
C HIS A 19 -18.03 -2.22 -4.19
N ALA A 20 -17.42 -1.06 -4.41
CA ALA A 20 -17.93 0.25 -3.96
C ALA A 20 -18.23 0.34 -2.46
N MET A 21 -17.43 -0.35 -1.62
CA MET A 21 -17.55 -0.29 -0.17
C MET A 21 -16.24 0.17 0.47
N ASP A 22 -16.35 1.09 1.43
CA ASP A 22 -15.22 1.54 2.25
C ASP A 22 -15.02 0.62 3.47
N VAL A 23 -14.99 -0.69 3.22
CA VAL A 23 -14.87 -1.71 4.25
C VAL A 23 -13.60 -2.54 4.03
N LEU A 24 -12.71 -2.48 5.03
CA LEU A 24 -11.52 -3.32 5.11
C LEU A 24 -11.89 -4.67 5.73
N LYS A 25 -11.71 -5.77 4.99
CA LYS A 25 -11.97 -7.12 5.48
C LYS A 25 -10.75 -7.66 6.22
N ILE A 26 -10.96 -8.15 7.44
CA ILE A 26 -9.92 -8.76 8.28
C ILE A 26 -10.25 -10.23 8.45
N LEU A 27 -9.46 -11.10 7.80
CA LEU A 27 -9.59 -12.56 7.86
C LEU A 27 -8.20 -13.19 8.05
N PRO A 28 -7.66 -13.19 9.27
CA PRO A 28 -6.41 -13.87 9.54
C PRO A 28 -6.59 -15.39 9.50
N PRO A 29 -5.51 -16.16 9.33
CA PRO A 29 -5.53 -17.60 9.57
C PRO A 29 -6.00 -17.92 11.01
N LEU A 30 -6.65 -19.07 11.20
CA LEU A 30 -7.16 -19.49 12.52
C LEU A 30 -6.06 -19.78 13.55
N ILE A 31 -4.81 -19.83 13.11
CA ILE A 31 -3.62 -20.04 13.95
C ILE A 31 -2.95 -18.72 14.39
N ILE A 32 -3.57 -17.57 14.14
CA ILE A 32 -3.01 -16.27 14.49
C ILE A 32 -2.80 -16.14 16.00
N GLY A 33 -1.67 -15.56 16.42
CA GLY A 33 -1.35 -15.29 17.82
C GLY A 33 -1.42 -13.81 18.19
N GLU A 34 -1.26 -13.54 19.48
CA GLU A 34 -1.31 -12.19 20.04
C GLU A 34 -0.28 -11.23 19.44
N LYS A 35 0.90 -11.75 19.08
CA LYS A 35 1.98 -10.94 18.50
C LYS A 35 1.60 -10.43 17.10
N GLU A 36 1.03 -11.30 16.28
CA GLU A 36 0.56 -10.94 14.93
C GLU A 36 -0.63 -9.98 15.01
N ILE A 37 -1.53 -10.17 15.98
CA ILE A 37 -2.66 -9.27 16.23
C ILE A 37 -2.15 -7.87 16.61
N ALA A 38 -1.22 -7.78 17.56
CA ALA A 38 -0.63 -6.50 17.96
C ALA A 38 0.09 -5.80 16.80
N LEU A 39 0.83 -6.56 15.99
CA LEU A 39 1.47 -6.04 14.78
C LEU A 39 0.43 -5.47 13.81
N PHE A 40 -0.68 -6.17 13.58
CA PHE A 40 -1.75 -5.72 12.71
C PHE A 40 -2.42 -4.43 13.22
N VAL A 41 -2.80 -4.39 14.50
CA VAL A 41 -3.50 -3.25 15.10
C VAL A 41 -2.62 -2.00 15.06
N ASN A 42 -1.35 -2.11 15.45
CA ASN A 42 -0.41 -0.99 15.42
C ASN A 42 -0.15 -0.48 14.00
N ALA A 43 -0.04 -1.39 13.03
CA ALA A 43 0.12 -1.02 11.62
C ALA A 43 -1.12 -0.28 11.10
N LEU A 44 -2.32 -0.77 11.41
CA LEU A 44 -3.56 -0.14 10.98
C LEU A 44 -3.72 1.25 11.60
N ASP A 45 -3.44 1.41 12.90
CA ASP A 45 -3.49 2.70 13.58
C ASP A 45 -2.50 3.72 12.98
N SER A 46 -1.26 3.28 12.71
CA SER A 46 -0.25 4.07 12.00
C SER A 46 -0.75 4.55 10.64
N VAL A 47 -1.29 3.64 9.81
CA VAL A 47 -1.81 3.98 8.47
C VAL A 47 -2.99 4.96 8.55
N LEU A 48 -3.93 4.75 9.47
CA LEU A 48 -5.08 5.64 9.64
C LEU A 48 -4.67 7.03 10.15
N THR A 49 -3.66 7.09 11.03
CA THR A 49 -3.10 8.35 11.52
C THR A 49 -2.42 9.13 10.39
N GLU A 50 -1.63 8.47 9.54
CA GLU A 50 -0.98 9.11 8.40
C GLU A 50 -2.00 9.59 7.35
N CYS A 51 -3.10 8.85 7.13
CA CYS A 51 -4.18 9.28 6.24
C CYS A 51 -4.82 10.62 6.65
N ARG A 52 -4.70 11.04 7.92
CA ARG A 52 -5.24 12.31 8.42
C ARG A 52 -4.29 13.50 8.22
N LYS A 53 -3.03 13.27 7.83
CA LYS A 53 -2.00 14.31 7.69
C LYS A 53 -1.88 14.81 6.24
N PHE A 54 -1.43 16.06 6.06
CA PHE A 54 -1.09 16.61 4.75
C PHE A 54 0.32 17.23 4.73
N PRO A 55 1.19 16.91 3.75
CA PRO A 55 0.98 15.95 2.66
C PRO A 55 0.98 14.50 3.17
N GLY A 56 -0.08 13.73 2.86
CA GLY A 56 -0.31 12.38 3.37
C GLY A 56 0.04 11.27 2.36
N PRO A 57 -0.32 10.00 2.63
CA PRO A 57 0.11 8.85 1.82
C PRO A 57 -0.39 8.89 0.36
N MET A 58 -1.44 9.65 0.04
CA MET A 58 -1.90 9.85 -1.35
C MET A 58 -0.83 10.60 -2.16
N TRP A 59 -0.16 11.57 -1.54
CA TRP A 59 0.88 12.38 -2.16
C TRP A 59 2.13 11.54 -2.45
N GLU A 60 2.55 10.72 -1.48
CA GLU A 60 3.67 9.79 -1.64
C GLU A 60 3.39 8.77 -2.75
N LEU A 61 2.18 8.19 -2.75
CA LEU A 61 1.77 7.21 -3.75
C LEU A 61 1.78 7.82 -5.17
N GLY A 62 1.26 9.05 -5.33
CA GLY A 62 1.31 9.78 -6.58
C GLY A 62 2.75 10.02 -7.08
N ASN A 63 3.65 10.47 -6.21
CA ASN A 63 5.06 10.68 -6.54
C ASN A 63 5.75 9.38 -6.96
N ASN A 64 5.45 8.27 -6.30
CA ASN A 64 6.00 6.96 -6.65
C ASN A 64 5.53 6.49 -8.03
N PHE A 65 4.25 6.69 -8.37
CA PHE A 65 3.75 6.35 -9.71
C PHE A 65 4.40 7.19 -10.81
N VAL A 66 4.56 8.50 -10.59
CA VAL A 66 5.26 9.39 -11.54
C VAL A 66 6.70 8.94 -11.75
N ARG A 67 7.43 8.66 -10.66
CA ARG A 67 8.81 8.14 -10.74
C ARG A 67 8.89 6.82 -11.49
N ALA A 68 7.97 5.89 -11.23
CA ALA A 68 7.91 4.61 -11.92
C ALA A 68 7.66 4.80 -13.43
N ALA A 69 6.68 5.62 -13.81
CA ALA A 69 6.35 5.91 -15.21
C ALA A 69 7.54 6.52 -15.98
N LEU A 70 8.26 7.47 -15.37
CA LEU A 70 9.46 8.08 -15.95
C LEU A 70 10.60 7.06 -16.13
N SER A 71 10.77 6.16 -15.16
CA SER A 71 11.78 5.10 -15.21
C SER A 71 11.48 4.10 -16.31
N SER A 72 10.21 3.70 -16.45
CA SER A 72 9.73 2.83 -17.53
C SER A 72 9.92 3.46 -18.92
N ARG A 73 9.65 4.77 -19.09
CA ARG A 73 9.94 5.49 -20.34
C ARG A 73 11.42 5.46 -20.70
N ARG A 74 12.31 5.75 -19.74
CA ARG A 74 13.77 5.70 -19.97
C ARG A 74 14.25 4.31 -20.35
N ALA A 75 13.72 3.27 -19.71
CA ALA A 75 14.05 1.88 -20.04
C ALA A 75 13.59 1.51 -21.47
N ALA A 76 12.38 1.92 -21.87
CA ALA A 76 11.88 1.72 -23.23
C ALA A 76 12.73 2.45 -24.28
N GLN A 77 13.13 3.70 -24.02
CA GLN A 77 13.99 4.47 -24.92
C GLN A 77 15.39 3.84 -25.08
N ARG A 78 16.01 3.38 -23.98
CA ARG A 78 17.31 2.68 -24.05
C ARG A 78 17.24 1.41 -24.90
N ARG A 79 16.15 0.66 -24.81
CA ARG A 79 15.95 -0.58 -25.58
C ARG A 79 15.72 -0.32 -27.07
N ALA A 80 15.15 0.83 -27.43
CA ALA A 80 14.92 1.23 -28.83
C ALA A 80 16.18 1.76 -29.52
N VAL A 81 17.16 2.28 -28.77
CA VAL A 81 18.43 2.82 -29.31
C VAL A 81 19.53 1.74 -29.43
N SER A 82 19.34 0.59 -28.78
CA SER A 82 20.24 -0.57 -28.83
C SER A 82 19.88 -1.59 -29.94
N VAL A 83 19.00 -1.24 -30.88
CA VAL A 83 18.60 -2.05 -32.04
C VAL A 83 19.05 -1.35 -33.31
#